data_AF-A0AAJ7WQ85-F1
#
_entry.id   AF-A0AAJ7WQ85-F1
#
_cell.length_a   1.000
_cell.length_b   1.000
_cell.length_c   1.000
_cell.angle_alpha   90.00
_cell.angle_beta   90.00
_cell.angle_gamma   90.00
#
_symmetry.space_group_name_H-M   'P 1'
#
loop_
_entity.id
_entity.type
_entity.pdbx_description
1 polymer ?
#
loop_
_entity_poly.entity_id
_entity_poly.type
_entity_poly.pdbx_seq_one_letter_code
_entity_poly.pdbx_strand_id
1 'polypeptide(L)'
;MKNHFVSFMKNIFDSGHAEAAPPLEEGQECWYLPIFGVYHPKKPDQIRVVFDSSAQFKGISLNNVMLTGPDLTNSLLGLLTHFRKESIAVTADIQQMFHCFIVREDDRNYLRFLWYRNNNVDDRIVEYRMKVHVFGNSPSPAVATYGLRRTAQAGEGEFGEDAKRFVERDFYVDDALKSMPTASEAIDLLQRTQGMLANANLRLHKIASSSAEGIQHVGFILGKAKLAPQPEHTIPRLELCGAVLATEVAELILDELDVKLDAVKFYTDSKVVLGYINNQTKRFYTYISNRVERIRRSTQAEQWNYVPTDQNPADLATRSVPASLLKQTIWLTGPAFLLRRDGGPCTTKETFGLIEPESDKE
;
A
#
# COMPACT_ATOMS: atom_id res chain seq x y z
N MET A 1 16.46 12.53 26.71
CA MET A 1 15.89 11.16 26.73
C MET A 1 15.11 10.85 28.01
N LYS A 2 15.72 10.85 29.22
CA LYS A 2 15.03 10.52 30.50
C LYS A 2 13.69 11.24 30.69
N ASN A 3 13.67 12.57 30.60
CA ASN A 3 12.45 13.36 30.78
C ASN A 3 11.37 13.02 29.75
N HIS A 4 11.74 12.82 28.48
CA HIS A 4 10.77 12.45 27.43
C HIS A 4 10.15 11.07 27.71
N PHE A 5 10.94 10.13 28.23
CA PHE A 5 10.46 8.81 28.62
C PHE A 5 9.47 8.91 29.79
N VAL A 6 9.81 9.68 30.83
CA VAL A 6 8.92 9.92 31.99
C VAL A 6 7.61 10.60 31.55
N SER A 7 7.68 11.58 30.63
CA SER A 7 6.50 12.22 30.06
C SER A 7 5.66 11.25 29.22
N PHE A 8 6.28 10.36 28.45
CA PHE A 8 5.58 9.31 27.72
C PHE A 8 4.83 8.38 28.68
N MET A 9 5.52 7.87 29.71
CA MET A 9 4.91 6.98 30.69
C MET A 9 3.80 7.67 31.50
N LYS A 10 3.97 8.96 31.80
CA LYS A 10 2.89 9.77 32.38
C LYS A 10 1.64 9.72 31.52
N ASN A 11 1.76 9.95 30.21
CA ASN A 11 0.61 9.92 29.31
C ASN A 11 -0.07 8.54 29.26
N ILE A 12 0.72 7.46 29.29
CA ILE A 12 0.20 6.07 29.34
C ILE A 12 -0.65 5.85 30.61
N PHE A 13 -0.17 6.30 31.77
CA PHE A 13 -0.90 6.17 33.02
C PHE A 13 -2.11 7.11 33.12
N ASP A 14 -1.95 8.37 32.75
CA ASP A 14 -3.03 9.37 32.79
C ASP A 14 -4.18 8.99 31.84
N SER A 15 -3.87 8.32 30.72
CA SER A 15 -4.87 7.82 29.76
C SER A 15 -5.45 6.47 30.17
N GLY A 16 -5.01 5.89 31.29
CA GLY A 16 -5.47 4.59 31.78
C GLY A 16 -5.14 3.41 30.87
N HIS A 17 -4.10 3.54 30.03
CA HIS A 17 -3.64 2.50 29.09
C HIS A 17 -2.80 1.42 29.77
N ALA A 18 -2.26 1.68 30.96
CA ALA A 18 -1.57 0.72 31.80
C ALA A 18 -2.06 0.80 33.24
N GLU A 19 -1.89 -0.30 33.97
CA GLU A 19 -2.21 -0.41 35.39
C GLU A 19 -1.08 -1.12 36.13
N ALA A 20 -1.02 -0.96 37.46
CA ALA A 20 -0.15 -1.79 38.28
C ALA A 20 -0.52 -3.26 38.07
N ALA A 21 0.47 -4.11 37.86
CA ALA A 21 0.20 -5.52 37.64
C ALA A 21 -0.24 -6.17 38.97
N PRO A 22 -1.31 -7.00 38.97
CA PRO A 22 -1.70 -7.73 40.17
C PRO A 22 -0.62 -8.76 40.54
N PRO A 23 -0.56 -9.21 41.81
CA PRO A 23 0.26 -10.34 42.19
C PRO A 23 -0.03 -11.54 41.29
N LEU A 24 1.02 -12.30 40.95
CA LEU A 24 0.86 -13.55 40.20
C LEU A 24 0.43 -14.66 41.14
N GLU A 25 -0.50 -15.49 40.68
CA GLU A 25 -0.80 -16.76 41.32
C GLU A 25 0.32 -17.77 41.05
N GLU A 26 0.47 -18.76 41.92
CA GLU A 26 1.50 -19.78 41.76
C GLU A 26 1.30 -20.54 40.44
N GLY A 27 2.34 -20.57 39.61
CA GLY A 27 2.29 -21.21 38.29
C GLY A 27 1.59 -20.42 37.19
N GLN A 28 1.08 -19.21 37.47
CA GLN A 28 0.46 -18.37 36.45
C GLN A 28 1.50 -17.91 35.42
N GLU A 29 1.22 -18.17 34.14
CA GLU A 29 2.07 -17.69 33.06
C GLU A 29 1.99 -16.17 32.93
N CYS A 30 3.14 -15.54 32.71
CA CYS A 30 3.24 -14.12 32.41
C CYS A 30 4.46 -13.83 31.53
N TRP A 31 4.41 -12.68 30.86
CA TRP A 31 5.50 -12.20 30.02
C TRP A 31 5.84 -10.75 30.34
N TYR A 32 7.13 -10.43 30.28
CA TYR A 32 7.64 -9.08 30.49
C TYR A 32 8.18 -8.53 29.18
N LEU A 33 7.71 -7.35 28.81
CA LEU A 33 8.14 -6.58 27.66
C LEU A 33 9.26 -5.64 28.10
N PRO A 34 10.50 -5.81 27.61
CA PRO A 34 11.51 -4.77 27.72
C PRO A 34 11.01 -3.49 27.07
N ILE A 35 11.33 -2.36 27.67
CA ILE A 35 10.96 -1.04 27.14
C ILE A 35 12.21 -0.23 26.82
N PHE A 36 12.22 0.41 25.65
CA PHE A 36 13.30 1.30 25.25
C PHE A 36 12.78 2.45 24.38
N GLY A 37 13.55 3.54 24.34
CA GLY A 37 13.19 4.75 23.61
C GLY A 37 13.93 4.86 22.29
N VAL A 38 13.22 5.17 21.20
CA VAL A 38 13.80 5.48 19.90
C VAL A 38 13.40 6.88 19.45
N TYR A 39 14.26 7.52 18.68
CA TYR A 39 14.01 8.83 18.07
C TYR A 39 14.00 8.69 16.56
N HIS A 40 13.05 9.33 15.91
CA HIS A 40 13.04 9.44 14.46
C HIS A 40 13.98 10.59 14.04
N PRO A 41 14.89 10.42 13.06
CA PRO A 41 15.85 11.47 12.68
C PRO A 41 15.20 12.81 12.30
N LYS A 42 14.01 12.76 11.69
CA LYS A 42 13.22 13.95 11.32
C LYS A 42 12.36 14.53 12.45
N LYS A 43 12.31 13.89 13.62
CA LYS A 43 11.52 14.32 14.80
C LYS A 43 12.35 14.08 16.08
N PRO A 44 13.49 14.75 16.24
CA PRO A 44 14.44 14.48 17.32
C PRO A 44 13.88 14.77 18.71
N ASP A 45 12.87 15.64 18.83
CA ASP A 45 12.27 15.99 20.12
C ASP A 45 11.18 15.00 20.58
N GLN A 46 10.71 14.12 19.69
CA GLN A 46 9.62 13.19 19.98
C GLN A 46 10.17 11.77 20.18
N ILE A 47 10.22 11.32 21.43
CA ILE A 47 10.56 9.93 21.76
C ILE A 47 9.40 9.01 21.38
N ARG A 48 9.72 7.82 20.86
CA ARG A 48 8.80 6.69 20.75
C ARG A 48 9.29 5.62 21.71
N VAL A 49 8.48 5.27 22.70
CA VAL A 49 8.79 4.14 23.58
C VAL A 49 8.23 2.88 22.95
N VAL A 50 9.09 1.88 22.82
CA VAL A 50 8.77 0.57 22.26
C VAL A 50 8.59 -0.41 23.41
N PHE A 51 7.51 -1.19 23.37
CA PHE A 51 7.30 -2.37 24.22
C PHE A 51 7.69 -3.59 23.38
N ASP A 52 8.85 -4.18 23.67
CA ASP A 52 9.50 -5.11 22.76
C ASP A 52 9.04 -6.56 22.91
N SER A 53 8.01 -6.91 22.17
CA SER A 53 7.50 -8.28 22.08
C SER A 53 8.33 -9.20 21.17
N SER A 54 9.39 -8.68 20.56
CA SER A 54 10.34 -9.46 19.77
C SER A 54 11.59 -9.84 20.57
N ALA A 55 11.77 -9.25 21.76
CA ALA A 55 12.84 -9.63 22.69
C ALA A 55 12.76 -11.14 22.98
N GLN A 56 13.88 -11.83 22.79
CA GLN A 56 13.96 -13.27 22.98
C GLN A 56 14.52 -13.62 24.35
N PHE A 57 13.91 -14.60 24.99
CA PHE A 57 14.45 -15.30 26.14
C PHE A 57 14.52 -16.80 25.83
N LYS A 58 15.72 -17.39 25.97
CA LYS A 58 15.98 -18.79 25.61
C LYS A 58 15.51 -19.16 24.19
N GLY A 59 15.66 -18.22 23.24
CA GLY A 59 15.31 -18.42 21.83
C GLY A 59 13.83 -18.22 21.47
N ILE A 60 12.97 -17.82 22.42
CA ILE A 60 11.54 -17.59 22.19
C ILE A 60 11.21 -16.14 22.56
N SER A 61 10.46 -15.46 21.70
CA SER A 61 9.84 -14.16 21.99
C SER A 61 8.32 -14.29 22.08
N LEU A 62 7.65 -13.28 22.64
CA LEU A 62 6.19 -13.28 22.74
C LEU A 62 5.54 -13.34 21.34
N ASN A 63 6.10 -12.61 20.37
CA ASN A 63 5.64 -12.65 18.98
C ASN A 63 5.74 -14.04 18.34
N ASN A 64 6.63 -14.94 18.80
CA ASN A 64 6.73 -16.30 18.27
C ASN A 64 5.56 -17.20 18.71
N VAL A 65 4.88 -16.86 19.81
CA VAL A 65 3.86 -17.71 20.45
C VAL A 65 2.45 -17.12 20.39
N MET A 66 2.32 -15.86 19.98
CA MET A 66 1.02 -15.23 19.73
C MET A 66 0.46 -15.58 18.36
N LEU A 67 -0.86 -15.70 18.27
CA LEU A 67 -1.57 -15.78 16.99
C LEU A 67 -1.64 -14.38 16.36
N THR A 68 -0.92 -14.17 15.24
CA THR A 68 -0.89 -12.88 14.50
C THR A 68 -2.27 -12.45 14.00
N GLY A 69 -3.18 -13.39 13.76
CA GLY A 69 -4.45 -13.14 13.10
C GLY A 69 -4.31 -12.97 11.57
N PRO A 70 -5.43 -12.74 10.87
CA PRO A 70 -5.43 -12.57 9.41
C PRO A 70 -4.79 -11.24 9.00
N ASP A 71 -4.16 -11.22 7.83
CA ASP A 71 -3.76 -9.97 7.20
C ASP A 71 -5.01 -9.25 6.65
N LEU A 72 -5.35 -8.15 7.29
CA LEU A 72 -6.48 -7.28 6.91
C LEU A 72 -6.00 -5.98 6.25
N THR A 73 -4.70 -5.84 6.00
CA THR A 73 -4.15 -4.62 5.40
C THR A 73 -4.59 -4.47 3.95
N ASN A 74 -4.89 -3.23 3.56
CA ASN A 74 -5.21 -2.93 2.17
C ASN A 74 -3.93 -2.93 1.32
N SER A 75 -4.08 -3.30 0.05
CA SER A 75 -3.02 -3.24 -0.95
C SER A 75 -2.46 -1.83 -1.04
N LEU A 76 -1.15 -1.67 -0.86
CA LEU A 76 -0.51 -0.36 -1.00
C LEU A 76 -0.67 0.18 -2.43
N LEU A 77 -0.74 -0.69 -3.43
CA LEU A 77 -1.01 -0.30 -4.81
C LEU A 77 -2.42 0.30 -4.95
N GLY A 78 -3.45 -0.36 -4.42
CA GLY A 78 -4.83 0.15 -4.43
C GLY A 78 -4.93 1.49 -3.73
N LEU A 79 -4.38 1.61 -2.53
CA LEU A 79 -4.33 2.86 -1.76
C LEU A 79 -3.68 4.02 -2.53
N LEU A 80 -2.49 3.81 -3.09
CA LEU A 80 -1.78 4.84 -3.84
C LEU A 80 -2.50 5.20 -5.14
N THR A 81 -3.20 4.24 -5.75
CA THR A 81 -4.00 4.45 -6.94
C THR A 81 -5.23 5.30 -6.61
N HIS A 82 -5.96 4.99 -5.55
CA HIS A 82 -7.09 5.78 -5.05
C HIS A 82 -6.69 7.20 -4.62
N PHE A 83 -5.50 7.35 -4.03
CA PHE A 83 -4.97 8.66 -3.62
C PHE A 83 -4.59 9.56 -4.80
N ARG A 84 -4.31 8.99 -5.98
CA ARG A 84 -3.87 9.73 -7.17
C ARG A 84 -4.96 9.85 -8.25
N LYS A 85 -6.17 9.40 -7.93
CA LYS A 85 -7.29 9.28 -8.85
C LYS A 85 -7.92 10.63 -9.20
N GLU A 86 -8.09 11.50 -8.22
CA GLU A 86 -8.84 12.76 -8.32
C GLU A 86 -7.98 13.98 -7.99
N SER A 87 -8.53 15.18 -8.23
CA SER A 87 -7.82 16.45 -8.12
C SER A 87 -7.45 16.85 -6.67
N ILE A 88 -8.25 16.45 -5.68
CA ILE A 88 -8.06 16.85 -4.28
C ILE A 88 -7.62 15.64 -3.47
N ALA A 89 -6.31 15.48 -3.29
CA ALA A 89 -5.74 14.41 -2.49
C ALA A 89 -5.82 14.77 -0.99
N VAL A 90 -6.27 13.83 -0.16
CA VAL A 90 -6.40 13.96 1.29
C VAL A 90 -5.66 12.84 2.03
N THR A 91 -5.00 13.22 3.11
CA THR A 91 -4.40 12.27 4.06
C THR A 91 -4.91 12.53 5.45
N ALA A 92 -5.01 11.49 6.26
CA ALA A 92 -5.35 11.58 7.68
C ALA A 92 -4.68 10.44 8.47
N ASP A 93 -4.69 10.53 9.79
CA ASP A 93 -4.04 9.57 10.72
C ASP A 93 -5.04 9.23 11.85
N ILE A 94 -5.02 8.01 12.37
CA ILE A 94 -5.73 7.65 13.61
C ILE A 94 -4.79 7.80 14.79
N GLN A 95 -5.11 8.74 15.67
CA GLN A 95 -4.29 9.01 16.84
C GLN A 95 -4.18 7.79 17.75
N GLN A 96 -2.98 7.23 17.88
CA GLN A 96 -2.67 6.10 18.78
C GLN A 96 -3.59 4.89 18.58
N MET A 97 -3.86 4.53 17.32
CA MET A 97 -4.85 3.52 16.93
C MET A 97 -4.86 2.26 17.81
N PHE A 98 -3.70 1.65 18.10
CA PHE A 98 -3.63 0.44 18.91
C PHE A 98 -4.13 0.64 20.35
N HIS A 99 -3.87 1.81 20.95
CA HIS A 99 -4.30 2.11 22.30
C HIS A 99 -5.82 2.30 22.44
N CYS A 100 -6.55 2.45 21.33
CA CYS A 100 -8.02 2.51 21.34
C CYS A 100 -8.66 1.14 21.59
N PHE A 101 -7.91 0.04 21.49
CA PHE A 101 -8.42 -1.32 21.65
C PHE A 101 -7.93 -1.96 22.95
N ILE A 102 -8.89 -2.42 23.77
CA ILE A 102 -8.63 -2.97 25.10
C ILE A 102 -8.23 -4.45 25.00
N VAL A 103 -7.21 -4.83 25.74
CA VAL A 103 -6.79 -6.22 25.95
C VAL A 103 -7.64 -6.84 27.05
N ARG A 104 -8.17 -8.03 26.78
CA ARG A 104 -8.94 -8.83 27.74
C ARG A 104 -8.12 -9.03 29.01
N GLU A 105 -8.77 -8.96 30.16
CA GLU A 105 -8.08 -8.98 31.45
C GLU A 105 -7.19 -10.21 31.64
N ASP A 106 -7.67 -11.37 31.20
CA ASP A 106 -6.97 -12.66 31.25
C ASP A 106 -5.64 -12.65 30.46
N ASP A 107 -5.54 -11.81 29.41
CA ASP A 107 -4.37 -11.74 28.53
C ASP A 107 -3.39 -10.63 28.92
N ARG A 108 -3.76 -9.72 29.84
CA ARG A 108 -2.92 -8.56 30.19
C ARG A 108 -1.61 -8.96 30.84
N ASN A 109 -1.55 -10.12 31.49
CA ASN A 109 -0.32 -10.63 32.11
C ASN A 109 0.76 -11.03 31.10
N TYR A 110 0.44 -11.09 29.81
CA TYR A 110 1.42 -11.25 28.75
C TYR A 110 2.07 -9.91 28.32
N LEU A 111 1.56 -8.79 28.81
CA LEU A 111 2.01 -7.44 28.48
C LEU A 111 2.56 -6.72 29.73
N ARG A 112 3.20 -7.45 30.65
CA ARG A 112 3.82 -6.83 31.83
C ARG A 112 5.07 -6.06 31.41
N PHE A 113 5.42 -5.05 32.19
CA PHE A 113 6.68 -4.32 32.04
C PHE A 113 7.10 -3.75 33.40
N LEU A 114 8.38 -3.42 33.52
CA LEU A 114 8.94 -2.83 34.73
C LEU A 114 9.05 -1.32 34.58
N TRP A 115 8.57 -0.58 35.57
CA TRP A 115 8.71 0.87 35.61
C TRP A 115 8.80 1.40 37.04
N TYR A 116 9.30 2.62 37.18
CA TYR A 116 9.41 3.27 38.47
C TYR A 116 8.02 3.59 39.05
N ARG A 117 7.83 3.25 40.33
CA ARG A 117 6.59 3.52 41.06
C ARG A 117 6.26 5.02 41.03
N ASN A 118 4.97 5.33 40.93
CA ASN A 118 4.45 6.69 40.85
C ASN A 118 5.02 7.52 39.68
N ASN A 119 5.59 6.86 38.66
CA ASN A 119 6.34 7.50 37.58
C ASN A 119 7.49 8.40 38.09
N ASN A 120 8.06 8.07 39.24
CA ASN A 120 9.19 8.78 39.85
C ASN A 120 10.46 7.92 39.75
N VAL A 121 11.40 8.38 38.94
CA VAL A 121 12.70 7.73 38.67
C VAL A 121 13.60 7.49 39.88
N ASP A 122 13.33 8.16 41.00
CA ASP A 122 14.06 7.97 42.26
C ASP A 122 13.33 7.02 43.24
N ASP A 123 12.12 6.56 42.89
CA ASP A 123 11.35 5.55 43.63
C ASP A 123 11.76 4.12 43.17
N ARG A 124 11.24 3.09 43.83
CA ARG A 124 11.52 1.68 43.47
C ARG A 124 10.83 1.27 42.17
N ILE A 125 11.46 0.34 41.45
CA ILE A 125 10.87 -0.33 40.28
C ILE A 125 9.76 -1.27 40.74
N VAL A 126 8.63 -1.26 40.02
CA VAL A 126 7.48 -2.14 40.23
C VAL A 126 6.96 -2.65 38.88
N GLU A 127 6.06 -3.62 38.96
CA GLU A 127 5.43 -4.23 37.78
C GLU A 127 4.16 -3.49 37.39
N TYR A 128 4.05 -3.22 36.09
CA TYR A 128 2.85 -2.72 35.45
C TYR A 128 2.45 -3.68 34.33
N ARG A 129 1.22 -3.58 33.85
CA ARG A 129 0.76 -4.29 32.65
C ARG A 129 -0.06 -3.37 31.76
N MET A 130 0.06 -3.56 30.45
CA MET A 130 -0.75 -2.82 29.49
C MET A 130 -2.19 -3.34 29.50
N LYS A 131 -3.14 -2.42 29.41
CA LYS A 131 -4.58 -2.70 29.28
C LYS A 131 -5.06 -2.63 27.84
N VAL A 132 -4.23 -2.14 26.93
CA VAL A 132 -4.56 -1.87 25.54
C VAL A 132 -3.53 -2.52 24.62
N HIS A 133 -3.91 -2.73 23.36
CA HIS A 133 -3.00 -3.28 22.36
C HIS A 133 -1.81 -2.34 22.14
N VAL A 134 -0.62 -2.90 22.03
CA VAL A 134 0.63 -2.13 21.86
C VAL A 134 1.22 -2.30 20.47
N PHE A 135 1.95 -1.29 20.04
CA PHE A 135 2.80 -1.38 18.85
C PHE A 135 3.88 -2.44 19.03
N GLY A 136 4.14 -3.25 18.00
CA GLY A 136 5.16 -4.29 18.01
C GLY A 136 4.64 -5.70 18.34
N ASN A 137 3.41 -5.83 18.82
CA ASN A 137 2.75 -7.12 18.98
C ASN A 137 2.19 -7.62 17.64
N SER A 138 2.47 -8.86 17.29
CA SER A 138 1.97 -9.50 16.07
C SER A 138 0.43 -9.46 15.91
N PRO A 139 -0.43 -9.64 16.93
CA PRO A 139 -1.89 -9.54 16.76
C PRO A 139 -2.45 -8.11 16.68
N SER A 140 -1.72 -7.09 17.16
CA SER A 140 -2.25 -5.73 17.28
C SER A 140 -2.78 -5.15 15.96
N PRO A 141 -2.10 -5.31 14.80
CA PRO A 141 -2.62 -4.86 13.51
C PRO A 141 -3.98 -5.47 13.16
N ALA A 142 -4.11 -6.80 13.25
CA ALA A 142 -5.35 -7.49 12.90
C ALA A 142 -6.52 -7.05 13.79
N VAL A 143 -6.30 -6.94 15.10
CA VAL A 143 -7.33 -6.50 16.05
C VAL A 143 -7.75 -5.07 15.78
N ALA A 144 -6.79 -4.16 15.58
CA ALA A 144 -7.09 -2.76 15.37
C ALA A 144 -7.81 -2.52 14.03
N THR A 145 -7.37 -3.17 12.95
CA THR A 145 -8.04 -3.09 11.65
C THR A 145 -9.44 -3.69 11.70
N TYR A 146 -9.63 -4.83 12.38
CA TYR A 146 -10.95 -5.40 12.57
C TYR A 146 -11.87 -4.44 13.32
N GLY A 147 -11.41 -3.90 14.45
CA GLY A 147 -12.18 -2.96 15.25
C GLY A 147 -12.54 -1.69 14.47
N LEU A 148 -11.61 -1.13 13.71
CA LEU A 148 -11.83 0.00 12.81
C LEU A 148 -12.94 -0.30 11.79
N ARG A 149 -12.87 -1.45 11.09
CA ARG A 149 -13.89 -1.85 10.11
C ARG A 149 -15.25 -2.12 10.75
N ARG A 150 -15.29 -2.69 11.95
CA ARG A 150 -16.54 -2.91 12.70
C ARG A 150 -17.21 -1.59 13.09
N THR A 151 -16.43 -0.59 13.50
CA THR A 151 -16.94 0.77 13.74
C THR A 151 -17.56 1.36 12.47
N ALA A 152 -16.89 1.19 11.33
CA ALA A 152 -17.40 1.67 10.05
C ALA A 152 -18.71 0.98 9.63
N GLN A 153 -18.79 -0.35 9.79
CA GLN A 153 -20.01 -1.12 9.52
C GLN A 153 -21.18 -0.69 10.40
N ALA A 154 -20.93 -0.43 11.69
CA ALA A 154 -21.97 0.02 12.61
C ALA A 154 -22.46 1.44 12.30
N GLY A 155 -21.57 2.32 11.81
CA GLY A 155 -21.88 3.70 11.47
C GLY A 155 -22.47 3.93 10.08
N GLU A 156 -22.52 2.91 9.21
CA GLU A 156 -22.94 3.04 7.81
C GLU A 156 -24.31 3.72 7.65
N GLY A 157 -25.30 3.34 8.47
CA GLY A 157 -26.64 3.89 8.38
C GLY A 157 -26.75 5.38 8.73
N GLU A 158 -25.84 5.90 9.55
CA GLU A 158 -25.82 7.30 9.99
C GLU A 158 -24.89 8.17 9.15
N PHE A 159 -23.72 7.64 8.78
CA PHE A 159 -22.64 8.41 8.16
C PHE A 159 -22.45 8.13 6.67
N GLY A 160 -23.16 7.16 6.10
CA GLY A 160 -23.16 6.84 4.67
C GLY A 160 -22.21 5.71 4.28
N GLU A 161 -22.56 5.03 3.19
CA GLU A 161 -21.79 3.92 2.61
C GLU A 161 -20.38 4.37 2.14
N ASP A 162 -20.25 5.58 1.63
CA ASP A 162 -18.99 6.13 1.13
C ASP A 162 -17.97 6.39 2.26
N ALA A 163 -18.42 6.81 3.45
CA ALA A 163 -17.59 6.93 4.65
C ALA A 163 -17.13 5.55 5.15
N LYS A 164 -18.03 4.55 5.16
CA LYS A 164 -17.66 3.18 5.48
C LYS A 164 -16.61 2.65 4.51
N ARG A 165 -16.86 2.80 3.21
CA ARG A 165 -15.94 2.36 2.16
C ARG A 165 -14.58 3.04 2.25
N PHE A 166 -14.55 4.32 2.59
CA PHE A 166 -13.31 5.04 2.87
C PHE A 166 -12.53 4.38 4.02
N VAL A 167 -13.17 4.06 5.13
CA VAL A 167 -12.51 3.35 6.24
C VAL A 167 -12.05 1.94 5.84
N GLU A 168 -12.85 1.21 5.08
CA GLU A 168 -12.55 -0.18 4.73
C GLU A 168 -11.43 -0.32 3.68
N ARG A 169 -11.34 0.61 2.72
CA ARG A 169 -10.45 0.49 1.55
C ARG A 169 -9.30 1.49 1.48
N ASP A 170 -9.41 2.63 2.16
CA ASP A 170 -8.47 3.75 1.98
C ASP A 170 -7.57 4.00 3.21
N PHE A 171 -7.52 3.06 4.15
CA PHE A 171 -6.56 3.04 5.27
C PHE A 171 -5.45 2.01 5.06
N TYR A 172 -4.21 2.41 5.35
CA TYR A 172 -3.07 1.55 5.58
C TYR A 172 -2.72 1.57 7.07
N VAL A 173 -3.26 0.62 7.83
CA VAL A 173 -3.21 0.63 9.29
C VAL A 173 -3.83 1.92 9.84
N ASP A 174 -3.03 2.85 10.36
CA ASP A 174 -3.47 4.12 10.96
C ASP A 174 -3.49 5.29 9.97
N ASP A 175 -2.86 5.17 8.81
CA ASP A 175 -2.78 6.22 7.79
C ASP A 175 -3.91 6.07 6.75
N ALA A 176 -4.70 7.13 6.54
CA ALA A 176 -5.72 7.22 5.50
C ALA A 176 -5.20 8.00 4.28
N LEU A 177 -5.44 7.49 3.07
CA LEU A 177 -5.11 8.16 1.82
C LEU A 177 -6.25 8.01 0.80
N LYS A 178 -6.84 9.13 0.36
CA LYS A 178 -7.84 9.15 -0.72
C LYS A 178 -7.71 10.43 -1.55
N SER A 179 -8.30 10.47 -2.73
CA SER A 179 -8.54 11.72 -3.44
C SER A 179 -10.02 11.87 -3.82
N MET A 180 -10.50 13.12 -3.90
CA MET A 180 -11.87 13.47 -4.25
C MET A 180 -11.91 14.52 -5.37
N PRO A 181 -13.00 14.59 -6.16
CA PRO A 181 -13.13 15.56 -7.25
C PRO A 181 -13.08 17.02 -6.77
N THR A 182 -13.68 17.30 -5.62
CA THR A 182 -13.81 18.65 -5.07
C THR A 182 -13.42 18.73 -3.60
N ALA A 183 -13.01 19.93 -3.17
CA ALA A 183 -12.66 20.19 -1.77
C ALA A 183 -13.88 20.05 -0.85
N SER A 184 -15.08 20.39 -1.33
CA SER A 184 -16.32 20.27 -0.55
C SER A 184 -16.65 18.80 -0.25
N GLU A 185 -16.52 17.92 -1.24
CA GLU A 185 -16.72 16.48 -1.05
C GLU A 185 -15.68 15.87 -0.12
N ALA A 186 -14.42 16.30 -0.24
CA ALA A 186 -13.36 15.88 0.68
C ALA A 186 -13.65 16.28 2.13
N ILE A 187 -14.08 17.52 2.36
CA ILE A 187 -14.42 18.02 3.70
C ILE A 187 -15.60 17.26 4.29
N ASP A 188 -16.68 17.09 3.52
CA ASP A 188 -17.88 16.38 3.95
C ASP A 188 -17.57 14.92 4.33
N LEU A 189 -16.84 14.19 3.47
CA LEU A 189 -16.44 12.81 3.75
C LEU A 189 -15.60 12.70 5.02
N LEU A 190 -14.62 13.60 5.20
CA LEU A 190 -13.76 13.58 6.39
C LEU A 190 -14.53 13.90 7.67
N GLN A 191 -15.47 14.84 7.63
CA GLN A 191 -16.30 15.19 8.79
C GLN A 191 -17.23 14.03 9.18
N ARG A 192 -17.90 13.39 8.21
CA ARG A 192 -18.73 12.21 8.46
C ARG A 192 -17.90 11.05 8.99
N THR A 193 -16.72 10.83 8.43
CA THR A 193 -15.79 9.79 8.92
C THR A 193 -15.30 10.09 10.33
N GLN A 194 -15.02 11.36 10.66
CA GLN A 194 -14.69 11.76 12.03
C GLN A 194 -15.83 11.44 13.00
N GLY A 195 -17.08 11.74 12.63
CA GLY A 195 -18.26 11.37 13.42
C GLY A 195 -18.40 9.86 13.60
N MET A 196 -18.28 9.11 12.51
CA MET A 196 -18.33 7.64 12.49
C MET A 196 -17.30 7.02 13.44
N LEU A 197 -16.05 7.47 13.36
CA LEU A 197 -14.95 6.92 14.16
C LEU A 197 -15.02 7.36 15.64
N ALA A 198 -15.56 8.55 15.91
CA ALA A 198 -15.76 9.04 17.27
C ALA A 198 -16.67 8.12 18.11
N ASN A 199 -17.62 7.41 17.48
CA ASN A 199 -18.48 6.43 18.16
C ASN A 199 -17.69 5.30 18.85
N ALA A 200 -16.44 5.06 18.44
CA ALA A 200 -15.54 4.08 19.05
C ALA A 200 -14.29 4.72 19.66
N ASN A 201 -14.33 6.02 19.99
CA ASN A 201 -13.17 6.78 20.49
C ASN A 201 -11.95 6.77 19.55
N LEU A 202 -12.16 6.53 18.26
CA LEU A 202 -11.11 6.58 17.23
C LEU A 202 -11.05 8.02 16.71
N ARG A 203 -9.94 8.71 16.99
CA ARG A 203 -9.77 10.11 16.60
C ARG A 203 -8.96 10.23 15.31
N LEU A 204 -9.63 10.62 14.24
CA LEU A 204 -9.00 10.98 12.97
C LEU A 204 -8.43 12.41 13.03
N HIS A 205 -7.12 12.56 12.81
CA HIS A 205 -6.40 13.84 12.89
C HIS A 205 -5.33 14.00 11.81
N LYS A 206 -4.52 15.07 11.89
CA LYS A 206 -3.45 15.43 10.93
C LYS A 206 -3.92 15.44 9.48
N ILE A 207 -5.06 16.08 9.24
CA ILE A 207 -5.63 16.18 7.90
C ILE A 207 -4.77 17.13 7.04
N ALA A 208 -4.32 16.65 5.89
CA ALA A 208 -3.66 17.48 4.87
C ALA A 208 -4.34 17.28 3.51
N SER A 209 -4.41 18.33 2.70
CA SER A 209 -5.05 18.34 1.38
C SER A 209 -4.21 19.05 0.33
N SER A 210 -4.24 18.56 -0.92
CA SER A 210 -3.67 19.27 -2.07
C SER A 210 -4.71 20.21 -2.69
N SER A 211 -4.46 21.52 -2.72
CA SER A 211 -5.22 22.43 -3.57
C SER A 211 -4.51 22.61 -4.91
N ALA A 212 -5.01 22.00 -5.98
CA ALA A 212 -4.57 22.33 -7.33
C ALA A 212 -5.74 22.25 -8.30
N GLU A 213 -5.87 23.29 -9.14
CA GLU A 213 -6.93 23.43 -10.14
C GLU A 213 -6.56 22.72 -11.45
N GLY A 214 -7.52 21.94 -11.95
CA GLY A 214 -7.78 21.52 -13.33
C GLY A 214 -6.70 21.74 -14.39
N ILE A 215 -5.73 20.82 -14.48
CA ILE A 215 -4.87 20.62 -15.64
C ILE A 215 -4.96 19.13 -16.04
N GLN A 216 -4.82 18.80 -17.33
CA GLN A 216 -4.64 17.40 -17.74
C GLN A 216 -3.32 16.86 -17.16
N HIS A 217 -3.40 15.83 -16.34
CA HIS A 217 -2.24 15.20 -15.71
C HIS A 217 -1.96 13.83 -16.33
N VAL A 218 -0.68 13.57 -16.60
CA VAL A 218 -0.17 12.20 -16.80
C VAL A 218 0.48 11.76 -15.50
N GLY A 219 0.03 10.62 -14.96
CA GLY A 219 0.55 10.04 -13.73
C GLY A 219 1.18 8.67 -13.97
N PHE A 220 2.44 8.51 -13.63
CA PHE A 220 3.07 7.19 -13.52
C PHE A 220 2.44 6.41 -12.36
N ILE A 221 1.82 5.25 -12.65
CA ILE A 221 1.17 4.40 -11.65
C ILE A 221 2.12 3.29 -11.17
N LEU A 222 2.58 2.45 -12.08
CA LEU A 222 3.44 1.30 -11.79
C LEU A 222 4.43 1.08 -12.93
N GLY A 223 5.66 0.70 -12.58
CA GLY A 223 6.65 0.22 -13.53
C GLY A 223 7.18 -1.14 -13.07
N LYS A 224 7.34 -2.06 -14.02
CA LYS A 224 7.81 -3.43 -13.75
C LYS A 224 8.73 -3.87 -14.88
N ALA A 225 9.89 -4.41 -14.53
CA ALA A 225 10.83 -5.01 -15.46
C ALA A 225 11.24 -6.40 -14.94
N LYS A 226 11.59 -7.31 -15.85
CA LYS A 226 12.06 -8.66 -15.54
C LYS A 226 13.43 -8.87 -16.21
N LEU A 227 14.29 -9.65 -15.56
CA LEU A 227 15.53 -10.13 -16.19
C LEU A 227 15.19 -11.11 -17.32
N ALA A 228 16.05 -11.16 -18.34
CA ALA A 228 15.90 -12.10 -19.45
C ALA A 228 15.91 -13.56 -18.92
N PRO A 229 14.98 -14.44 -19.36
CA PRO A 229 14.96 -15.84 -18.95
C PRO A 229 16.20 -16.61 -19.40
N GLN A 230 16.51 -17.70 -18.70
CA GLN A 230 17.49 -18.70 -19.16
C GLN A 230 16.78 -20.02 -19.55
N PRO A 231 17.17 -20.67 -20.67
CA PRO A 231 18.18 -20.24 -21.64
C PRO A 231 17.74 -18.98 -22.42
N GLU A 232 18.71 -18.25 -22.98
CA GLU A 232 18.45 -16.97 -23.66
C GLU A 232 17.45 -17.12 -24.79
N HIS A 233 16.45 -16.25 -24.80
CA HIS A 233 15.45 -16.17 -25.86
C HIS A 233 15.88 -15.20 -26.96
N THR A 234 15.33 -15.38 -28.15
CA THR A 234 15.45 -14.41 -29.25
C THR A 234 14.82 -13.08 -28.87
N ILE A 235 15.26 -11.99 -29.51
CA ILE A 235 14.72 -10.64 -29.27
C ILE A 235 13.18 -10.61 -29.46
N PRO A 236 12.58 -11.16 -30.53
CA PRO A 236 11.12 -11.21 -30.67
C PRO A 236 10.41 -11.92 -29.53
N ARG A 237 10.99 -13.01 -29.00
CA ARG A 237 10.43 -13.74 -27.86
C ARG A 237 10.52 -12.91 -26.57
N LEU A 238 11.58 -12.12 -26.38
CA LEU A 238 11.71 -11.20 -25.24
C LEU A 238 10.72 -10.04 -25.33
N GLU A 239 10.56 -9.43 -26.51
CA GLU A 239 9.58 -8.38 -26.77
C GLU A 239 8.14 -8.88 -26.50
N LEU A 240 7.83 -10.11 -26.93
CA LEU A 240 6.54 -10.74 -26.65
C LEU A 240 6.33 -11.01 -25.16
N CYS A 241 7.37 -11.38 -24.41
CA CYS A 241 7.31 -11.46 -22.95
C CYS A 241 7.04 -10.09 -22.30
N GLY A 242 7.59 -9.01 -22.85
CA GLY A 242 7.27 -7.64 -22.44
C GLY A 242 5.80 -7.31 -22.60
N ALA A 243 5.18 -7.71 -23.72
CA ALA A 243 3.75 -7.55 -23.95
C ALA A 243 2.90 -8.36 -22.96
N VAL A 244 3.26 -9.62 -22.68
CA VAL A 244 2.58 -10.41 -21.63
C VAL A 244 2.67 -9.72 -20.27
N LEU A 245 3.85 -9.19 -19.91
CA LEU A 245 4.04 -8.47 -18.65
C LEU A 245 3.19 -7.20 -18.57
N ALA A 246 3.05 -6.46 -19.68
CA ALA A 246 2.19 -5.29 -19.75
C ALA A 246 0.71 -5.66 -19.50
N THR A 247 0.25 -6.79 -20.04
CA THR A 247 -1.11 -7.31 -19.78
C THR A 247 -1.31 -7.67 -18.31
N GLU A 248 -0.36 -8.40 -17.69
CA GLU A 248 -0.42 -8.74 -16.26
C GLU A 248 -0.45 -7.49 -15.36
N VAL A 249 0.34 -6.46 -15.71
CA VAL A 249 0.37 -5.19 -14.98
C VAL A 249 -0.95 -4.43 -15.14
N ALA A 250 -1.53 -4.42 -16.34
CA ALA A 250 -2.81 -3.78 -16.58
C ALA A 250 -3.94 -4.45 -15.78
N GLU A 251 -4.00 -5.78 -15.74
CA GLU A 251 -4.97 -6.52 -14.93
C GLU A 251 -4.83 -6.16 -13.44
N LEU A 252 -3.60 -6.17 -12.90
CA LEU A 252 -3.35 -5.79 -11.52
C LEU A 252 -3.83 -4.35 -11.22
N ILE A 253 -3.58 -3.41 -12.14
CA ILE A 253 -4.04 -2.03 -11.97
C ILE A 253 -5.56 -1.95 -12.07
N LEU A 254 -6.20 -2.68 -12.99
CA LEU A 254 -7.64 -2.70 -13.19
C LEU A 254 -8.38 -3.29 -11.99
N ASP A 255 -7.86 -4.36 -11.40
CA ASP A 255 -8.43 -5.00 -10.20
C ASP A 255 -8.41 -4.07 -8.97
N GLU A 256 -7.45 -3.14 -8.94
CA GLU A 256 -7.28 -2.14 -7.87
C GLU A 256 -7.97 -0.81 -8.19
N LEU A 257 -8.36 -0.55 -9.44
CA LEU A 257 -8.99 0.69 -9.85
C LEU A 257 -10.51 0.64 -9.64
N ASP A 258 -10.97 1.38 -8.63
CA ASP A 258 -12.39 1.61 -8.38
C ASP A 258 -13.01 2.71 -9.31
N VAL A 259 -12.60 2.76 -10.59
CA VAL A 259 -13.11 3.67 -11.63
C VAL A 259 -13.44 2.96 -12.91
N LYS A 260 -14.48 3.44 -13.60
CA LYS A 260 -14.71 3.09 -14.98
C LYS A 260 -13.69 3.82 -15.84
N LEU A 261 -12.78 3.07 -16.46
CA LEU A 261 -11.88 3.62 -17.46
C LEU A 261 -12.62 3.80 -18.79
N ASP A 262 -12.41 4.95 -19.43
CA ASP A 262 -12.93 5.20 -20.77
C ASP A 262 -12.21 4.36 -21.83
N ALA A 263 -10.91 4.13 -21.63
CA ALA A 263 -10.08 3.32 -22.51
C ALA A 263 -8.83 2.77 -21.81
N VAL A 264 -8.38 1.59 -22.23
CA VAL A 264 -7.06 1.03 -21.89
C VAL A 264 -6.30 0.83 -23.20
N LYS A 265 -5.11 1.45 -23.30
CA LYS A 265 -4.24 1.40 -24.48
C LYS A 265 -2.88 0.83 -24.10
N PHE A 266 -2.39 -0.11 -24.90
CA PHE A 266 -1.07 -0.71 -24.79
C PHE A 266 -0.17 -0.12 -25.89
N TYR A 267 1.09 0.08 -25.56
CA TYR A 267 2.09 0.62 -26.49
C TYR A 267 3.32 -0.29 -26.51
N THR A 268 3.81 -0.61 -27.69
CA THR A 268 5.07 -1.33 -27.90
C THR A 268 5.80 -0.75 -29.11
N ASP A 269 7.13 -0.73 -29.06
CA ASP A 269 7.97 -0.37 -30.19
C ASP A 269 8.32 -1.58 -31.07
N SER A 270 7.90 -2.78 -30.68
CA SER A 270 8.04 -3.98 -31.51
C SER A 270 6.88 -4.12 -32.50
N LYS A 271 7.15 -3.81 -33.78
CA LYS A 271 6.24 -4.13 -34.89
C LYS A 271 6.01 -5.63 -35.04
N VAL A 272 6.97 -6.46 -34.63
CA VAL A 272 6.86 -7.93 -34.66
C VAL A 272 5.78 -8.40 -33.68
N VAL A 273 5.80 -7.89 -32.45
CA VAL A 273 4.76 -8.16 -31.44
C VAL A 273 3.39 -7.71 -31.93
N LEU A 274 3.28 -6.51 -32.51
CA LEU A 274 2.02 -6.05 -33.11
C LEU A 274 1.55 -6.98 -34.24
N GLY A 275 2.47 -7.48 -35.06
CA GLY A 275 2.19 -8.49 -36.07
C GLY A 275 1.63 -9.78 -35.48
N TYR A 276 2.23 -10.29 -34.38
CA TYR A 276 1.72 -11.47 -33.67
C TYR A 276 0.31 -11.23 -33.10
N ILE A 277 0.09 -10.10 -32.44
CA ILE A 277 -1.18 -9.76 -31.80
C ILE A 277 -2.30 -9.51 -32.81
N ASN A 278 -2.00 -8.99 -34.00
CA ASN A 278 -3.00 -8.74 -35.06
C ASN A 278 -3.23 -9.94 -35.98
N ASN A 279 -2.42 -11.00 -35.89
CA ASN A 279 -2.55 -12.12 -36.82
C ASN A 279 -3.78 -13.01 -36.57
N GLN A 280 -4.66 -13.16 -37.55
CA GLN A 280 -5.83 -14.04 -37.45
C GLN A 280 -5.74 -15.32 -38.30
N THR A 281 -4.66 -15.51 -39.07
CA THR A 281 -4.63 -16.46 -40.20
C THR A 281 -3.47 -17.44 -40.20
N LYS A 282 -2.29 -17.03 -39.71
CA LYS A 282 -1.08 -17.86 -39.70
C LYS A 282 -0.96 -18.62 -38.37
N ARG A 283 -0.54 -19.88 -38.45
CA ARG A 283 -0.21 -20.68 -37.26
C ARG A 283 1.15 -20.25 -36.70
N PHE A 284 1.26 -20.25 -35.38
CA PHE A 284 2.49 -20.00 -34.66
C PHE A 284 3.04 -21.30 -34.05
N TYR A 285 4.34 -21.31 -33.75
CA TYR A 285 4.90 -22.29 -32.82
C TYR A 285 4.30 -22.13 -31.41
N THR A 286 4.29 -23.22 -30.64
CA THR A 286 3.61 -23.34 -29.35
C THR A 286 3.97 -22.20 -28.38
N TYR A 287 5.24 -21.86 -28.25
CA TYR A 287 5.72 -20.78 -27.37
C TYR A 287 5.06 -19.42 -27.67
N ILE A 288 5.00 -19.05 -28.95
CA ILE A 288 4.42 -17.78 -29.41
C ILE A 288 2.90 -17.86 -29.27
N SER A 289 2.28 -18.97 -29.70
CA SER A 289 0.83 -19.19 -29.62
C SER A 289 0.31 -18.99 -28.20
N ASN A 290 0.93 -19.62 -27.21
CA ASN A 290 0.50 -19.54 -25.80
C ASN A 290 0.56 -18.11 -25.25
N ARG A 291 1.56 -17.32 -25.65
CA ARG A 291 1.71 -15.92 -25.19
C ARG A 291 0.75 -14.97 -25.90
N VAL A 292 0.55 -15.15 -27.20
CA VAL A 292 -0.45 -14.39 -27.95
C VAL A 292 -1.85 -14.68 -27.41
N GLU A 293 -2.15 -15.94 -27.11
CA GLU A 293 -3.42 -16.33 -26.46
C GLU A 293 -3.56 -15.69 -25.07
N ARG A 294 -2.49 -15.69 -24.27
CA ARG A 294 -2.49 -15.02 -22.95
C ARG A 294 -2.80 -13.52 -23.05
N ILE A 295 -2.25 -12.83 -24.04
CA ILE A 295 -2.50 -11.40 -24.30
C ILE A 295 -3.95 -11.19 -24.73
N ARG A 296 -4.43 -12.00 -25.68
CA ARG A 296 -5.79 -11.90 -26.25
C ARG A 296 -6.89 -12.31 -25.28
N ARG A 297 -6.57 -13.08 -24.25
CA ARG A 297 -7.52 -13.43 -23.18
C ARG A 297 -8.01 -12.19 -22.43
N SER A 298 -7.20 -11.13 -22.36
CA SER A 298 -7.47 -9.96 -21.52
C SER A 298 -7.44 -8.63 -22.29
N THR A 299 -7.09 -8.65 -23.58
CA THR A 299 -6.97 -7.45 -24.41
C THR A 299 -7.46 -7.72 -25.83
N GLN A 300 -7.89 -6.67 -26.51
CA GLN A 300 -8.22 -6.68 -27.94
C GLN A 300 -7.08 -6.12 -28.78
N ALA A 301 -6.92 -6.59 -30.01
CA ALA A 301 -5.82 -6.19 -30.88
C ALA A 301 -5.80 -4.67 -31.13
N GLU A 302 -6.97 -4.04 -31.19
CA GLU A 302 -7.16 -2.59 -31.40
C GLU A 302 -6.66 -1.74 -30.23
N GLN A 303 -6.46 -2.35 -29.05
CA GLN A 303 -5.88 -1.66 -27.89
C GLN A 303 -4.36 -1.51 -27.99
N TRP A 304 -3.71 -2.27 -28.88
CA TRP A 304 -2.25 -2.28 -29.03
C TRP A 304 -1.79 -1.33 -30.12
N ASN A 305 -0.89 -0.41 -29.75
CA ASN A 305 -0.42 0.67 -30.59
C ASN A 305 1.10 0.63 -30.70
N TYR A 306 1.60 1.12 -31.84
CA TYR A 306 3.02 1.35 -32.00
C TYR A 306 3.45 2.64 -31.27
N VAL A 307 4.60 2.61 -30.61
CA VAL A 307 5.29 3.79 -30.11
C VAL A 307 6.74 3.76 -30.61
N PRO A 308 7.32 4.88 -31.08
CA PRO A 308 8.75 4.94 -31.39
C PRO A 308 9.61 4.59 -30.18
N THR A 309 10.73 3.86 -30.38
CA THR A 309 11.64 3.43 -29.30
C THR A 309 12.14 4.59 -28.43
N ASP A 310 12.45 5.75 -29.02
CA ASP A 310 12.87 6.96 -28.30
C ASP A 310 11.76 7.59 -27.44
N GLN A 311 10.50 7.18 -27.66
CA GLN A 311 9.33 7.61 -26.90
C GLN A 311 8.75 6.48 -26.03
N ASN A 312 9.38 5.29 -26.01
CA ASN A 312 8.98 4.18 -25.17
C ASN A 312 9.61 4.29 -23.78
N PRO A 313 8.87 4.64 -22.71
CA PRO A 313 9.45 4.73 -21.38
C PRO A 313 9.91 3.36 -20.86
N ALA A 314 9.33 2.23 -21.32
CA ALA A 314 9.69 0.89 -20.85
C ALA A 314 11.17 0.55 -21.10
N ASP A 315 11.76 1.13 -22.14
CA ASP A 315 13.17 0.97 -22.49
C ASP A 315 14.12 1.53 -21.42
N LEU A 316 13.68 2.52 -20.63
CA LEU A 316 14.51 3.09 -19.57
C LEU A 316 14.62 2.18 -18.34
N ALA A 317 13.77 1.15 -18.24
CA ALA A 317 13.91 0.11 -17.22
C ALA A 317 14.69 -1.12 -17.69
N THR A 318 14.80 -1.33 -19.01
CA THR A 318 15.61 -2.41 -19.58
C THR A 318 17.04 -1.94 -19.88
N ARG A 319 17.22 -0.64 -20.16
CA ARG A 319 18.52 0.01 -20.36
C ARG A 319 18.93 0.75 -19.09
N SER A 320 20.16 0.56 -18.63
CA SER A 320 20.65 1.16 -17.38
C SER A 320 20.65 2.69 -17.45
N VAL A 321 19.86 3.33 -16.59
CA VAL A 321 19.86 4.79 -16.36
C VAL A 321 20.32 5.08 -14.92
N PRO A 322 21.26 6.01 -14.70
CA PRO A 322 21.61 6.45 -13.35
C PRO A 322 20.39 6.98 -12.60
N ALA A 323 20.18 6.53 -11.36
CA ALA A 323 18.99 6.88 -10.57
C ALA A 323 18.82 8.41 -10.39
N SER A 324 19.92 9.15 -10.36
CA SER A 324 19.93 10.62 -10.29
C SER A 324 19.32 11.32 -11.51
N LEU A 325 19.40 10.68 -12.69
CA LEU A 325 18.88 11.23 -13.94
C LEU A 325 17.44 10.79 -14.23
N LEU A 326 16.92 9.77 -13.53
CA LEU A 326 15.61 9.18 -13.81
C LEU A 326 14.47 10.22 -13.81
N LYS A 327 14.51 11.19 -12.89
CA LYS A 327 13.51 12.29 -12.80
C LYS A 327 13.49 13.21 -14.02
N GLN A 328 14.57 13.25 -14.79
CA GLN A 328 14.71 14.07 -16.00
C GLN A 328 14.31 13.30 -17.27
N THR A 329 13.99 12.01 -17.14
CA THR A 329 13.58 11.16 -18.26
C THR A 329 12.07 11.04 -18.39
N ILE A 330 11.60 10.45 -19.48
CA ILE A 330 10.18 10.17 -19.72
C ILE A 330 9.63 9.02 -18.86
N TRP A 331 10.44 8.37 -18.00
CA TRP A 331 10.01 7.23 -17.17
C TRP A 331 8.80 7.57 -16.29
N LEU A 332 8.81 8.73 -15.63
CA LEU A 332 7.77 9.14 -14.67
C LEU A 332 6.66 10.01 -15.28
N THR A 333 6.95 10.66 -16.41
CA THR A 333 6.03 11.62 -17.03
C THR A 333 5.35 11.07 -18.28
N GLY A 334 5.88 9.99 -18.85
CA GLY A 334 5.50 9.48 -20.15
C GLY A 334 5.90 10.41 -21.31
N PRO A 335 5.68 9.96 -22.55
CA PRO A 335 5.91 10.77 -23.75
C PRO A 335 4.84 11.86 -23.93
N ALA A 336 5.22 12.97 -24.56
CA ALA A 336 4.39 14.17 -24.69
C ALA A 336 3.05 13.94 -25.43
N PHE A 337 2.94 12.92 -26.27
CA PHE A 337 1.69 12.63 -26.97
C PHE A 337 0.57 12.15 -26.04
N LEU A 338 0.89 11.63 -24.84
CA LEU A 338 -0.13 11.25 -23.85
C LEU A 338 -0.88 12.46 -23.27
N LEU A 339 -0.32 13.65 -23.39
CA LEU A 339 -0.96 14.91 -22.97
C LEU A 339 -1.88 15.50 -24.06
N ARG A 340 -1.89 14.95 -25.28
CA ARG A 340 -2.69 15.48 -26.39
C ARG A 340 -4.09 14.85 -26.39
N ARG A 341 -5.14 15.68 -26.54
CA ARG A 341 -6.54 15.20 -26.68
C ARG A 341 -6.78 14.41 -27.97
N ASP A 342 -5.92 14.59 -28.97
CA ASP A 342 -6.18 14.18 -30.36
C ASP A 342 -5.76 12.72 -30.66
N GLY A 343 -5.41 11.95 -29.62
CA GLY A 343 -4.88 10.59 -29.77
C GLY A 343 -3.37 10.56 -29.99
N GLY A 344 -2.77 9.40 -29.73
CA GLY A 344 -1.33 9.17 -29.85
C GLY A 344 -0.79 9.33 -31.28
N PRO A 345 0.48 8.98 -31.54
CA PRO A 345 1.04 9.02 -32.89
C PRO A 345 0.08 8.32 -33.88
N CYS A 346 -0.19 9.00 -34.98
CA CYS A 346 -1.20 8.67 -35.98
C CYS A 346 -1.21 7.15 -36.25
N THR A 347 -2.29 6.47 -35.86
CA THR A 347 -2.56 5.09 -36.28
C THR A 347 -3.00 5.12 -37.73
N THR A 348 -2.06 5.34 -38.65
CA THR A 348 -2.20 4.74 -39.96
C THR A 348 -2.47 3.26 -39.73
N LYS A 349 -3.48 2.69 -40.41
CA LYS A 349 -3.73 1.24 -40.47
C LYS A 349 -2.52 0.57 -41.15
N GLU A 350 -1.36 0.59 -40.50
CA GLU A 350 -0.19 -0.15 -40.91
C GLU A 350 -0.53 -1.62 -40.72
N THR A 351 -0.47 -2.37 -41.81
CA THR A 351 -0.49 -3.82 -41.74
C THR A 351 0.85 -4.25 -41.15
N PHE A 352 0.83 -4.69 -39.89
CA PHE A 352 2.03 -5.24 -39.24
C PHE A 352 2.29 -6.63 -39.81
N GLY A 353 3.12 -6.70 -40.86
CA GLY A 353 3.51 -7.96 -41.49
C GLY A 353 4.27 -8.85 -40.51
N LEU A 354 3.95 -10.15 -40.50
CA LEU A 354 4.75 -11.13 -39.77
C LEU A 354 6.11 -11.28 -40.46
N ILE A 355 7.19 -11.02 -39.72
CA ILE A 355 8.56 -11.32 -40.17
C ILE A 355 8.79 -12.81 -39.92
N GLU A 356 8.98 -13.57 -41.01
CA GLU A 356 9.40 -14.98 -41.04
C GLU A 356 8.90 -15.87 -39.88
N PRO A 357 7.58 -16.03 -39.68
CA PRO A 357 7.05 -16.83 -38.57
C PRO A 357 7.50 -18.30 -38.61
N GLU A 358 7.96 -18.76 -39.77
CA GLU A 358 8.47 -20.11 -40.05
C GLU A 358 9.89 -20.33 -39.51
N SER A 359 10.70 -19.26 -39.36
CA SER A 359 12.13 -19.33 -39.03
C SER A 359 12.44 -19.26 -37.53
N ASP A 360 11.48 -18.87 -36.69
CA ASP A 360 11.60 -18.90 -35.22
C ASP A 360 11.25 -20.29 -34.66
N LYS A 361 12.01 -21.30 -35.10
CA LYS A 361 11.88 -22.69 -34.61
C LYS A 361 12.31 -22.77 -33.15
N GLU A 362 11.57 -23.57 -32.39
CA GLU A 362 11.66 -23.69 -30.93
C GLU A 362 13.09 -23.90 -30.42
#